data_AF-A0A6V7V889-F1
#
_entry.id   AF-A0A6V7V889-F1
#
_cell.length_a   1.000
_cell.length_b   1.000
_cell.length_c   1.000
_cell.angle_alpha   90.00
_cell.angle_beta   90.00
_cell.angle_gamma   90.00
#
_symmetry.space_group_name_H-M   'P 1'
#
loop_
_entity.id
_entity.type
_entity.pdbx_description
1 polymer ?
#
loop_
_entity_poly.entity_id
_entity_poly.type
_entity_poly.pdbx_seq_one_letter_code
_entity_poly.pdbx_strand_id
1 'polypeptide(L)'
;MSSDSEIDVVGVEEEQNPTTSSRVKKAYSIEKKIEVIEFAKKNSNHAAARRFGVSRSSVIDWRAQEGKLRESKRINKRLPGGGRSLRFMESDEQLANWVRERRKEKVRVMECSNKRKHY
;
A
#
# COMPACT_ATOMS: atom_id res chain seq x y z
N MET A 1 -23.52 53.33 30.39
CA MET A 1 -23.65 52.19 31.34
C MET A 1 -24.46 51.14 30.60
N SER A 2 -23.85 50.30 29.76
CA SER A 2 -23.00 49.14 30.07
C SER A 2 -23.74 48.11 30.93
N SER A 3 -24.17 47.03 30.27
CA SER A 3 -23.97 45.64 30.72
C SER A 3 -24.17 44.72 29.53
N ASP A 4 -23.04 44.13 29.13
CA ASP A 4 -22.86 43.12 28.09
C ASP A 4 -23.03 41.71 28.70
N SER A 5 -23.19 40.73 27.82
CA SER A 5 -22.82 39.32 27.99
C SER A 5 -23.60 38.43 28.96
N GLU A 6 -24.44 37.57 28.39
CA GLU A 6 -24.57 36.19 28.85
C GLU A 6 -24.26 35.29 27.64
N ILE A 7 -23.01 34.83 27.57
CA ILE A 7 -22.52 33.86 26.58
C ILE A 7 -22.46 32.53 27.31
N ASP A 8 -23.33 31.61 26.93
CA ASP A 8 -23.35 30.24 27.47
C ASP A 8 -22.03 29.52 27.14
N VAL A 9 -21.38 29.14 28.23
CA VAL A 9 -20.10 28.44 28.28
C VAL A 9 -20.34 26.95 28.02
N VAL A 10 -19.79 26.50 26.89
CA VAL A 10 -19.11 25.20 26.74
C VAL A 10 -20.00 23.96 26.57
N GLY A 11 -20.21 23.62 25.30
CA GLY A 11 -20.29 22.24 24.83
C GLY A 11 -19.16 21.99 23.82
N VAL A 12 -17.92 21.92 24.32
CA VAL A 12 -16.79 21.41 23.52
C VAL A 12 -17.04 19.93 23.31
N GLU A 13 -17.70 19.59 22.20
CA GLU A 13 -17.81 18.21 21.75
C GLU A 13 -16.40 17.70 21.45
N GLU A 14 -16.01 16.76 22.30
CA GLU A 14 -14.72 16.13 22.41
C GLU A 14 -14.33 15.50 21.07
N GLU A 15 -13.46 16.18 20.32
CA GLU A 15 -12.83 15.61 19.14
C GLU A 15 -12.08 14.34 19.54
N GLN A 16 -12.62 13.20 19.12
CA GLN A 16 -12.01 11.88 19.19
C GLN A 16 -10.67 11.90 18.45
N ASN A 17 -9.59 12.25 19.16
CA ASN A 17 -8.23 12.17 18.68
C ASN A 17 -7.76 10.71 18.87
N PRO A 18 -7.60 9.90 17.79
CA PRO A 18 -7.27 8.50 17.96
C PRO A 18 -5.86 8.34 18.52
N THR A 19 -5.82 7.81 19.74
CA THR A 19 -4.67 7.27 20.46
C THR A 19 -3.72 6.50 19.53
N THR A 20 -2.42 6.69 19.72
CA THR A 20 -1.30 6.23 18.89
C THR A 20 -1.21 4.70 18.75
N SER A 21 -2.10 4.12 17.96
CA SER A 21 -1.97 2.74 17.45
C SER A 21 -0.95 2.73 16.32
N SER A 22 0.03 1.82 16.38
CA SER A 22 1.05 1.68 15.33
C SER A 22 0.35 1.57 13.97
N ARG A 23 0.61 2.54 13.09
CA ARG A 23 -0.21 2.74 11.88
C ARG A 23 0.05 1.60 10.89
N VAL A 24 -0.79 0.56 10.92
CA VAL A 24 -0.74 -0.53 9.94
C VAL A 24 -1.02 0.04 8.56
N LYS A 25 -0.07 -0.18 7.63
CA LYS A 25 -0.21 0.29 6.24
C LYS A 25 -1.32 -0.52 5.54
N LYS A 26 -2.41 0.16 5.17
CA LYS A 26 -3.50 -0.44 4.39
C LYS A 26 -2.99 -0.82 2.98
N ALA A 27 -3.26 -2.06 2.57
CA ALA A 27 -2.96 -2.54 1.23
C ALA A 27 -4.23 -2.57 0.37
N TYR A 28 -4.17 -2.00 -0.84
CA TYR A 28 -5.30 -1.88 -1.76
C TYR A 28 -5.09 -2.74 -3.01
N SER A 29 -6.16 -3.37 -3.50
CA SER A 29 -6.17 -4.06 -4.80
C SER A 29 -5.99 -3.06 -5.95
N ILE A 30 -5.53 -3.54 -7.11
CA ILE A 30 -5.35 -2.69 -8.30
C ILE A 30 -6.71 -2.17 -8.79
N GLU A 31 -7.74 -3.02 -8.82
CA GLU A 31 -9.12 -2.65 -9.18
C GLU A 31 -9.62 -1.47 -8.34
N LYS A 32 -9.48 -1.56 -7.00
CA LYS A 32 -9.87 -0.48 -6.10
C LYS A 32 -9.09 0.81 -6.37
N LYS A 33 -7.81 0.73 -6.71
CA LYS A 33 -7.03 1.93 -7.08
C LYS A 33 -7.55 2.55 -8.37
N ILE A 34 -7.90 1.74 -9.37
CA ILE A 34 -8.45 2.21 -10.65
C ILE A 34 -9.80 2.91 -10.43
N GLU A 35 -10.70 2.29 -9.65
CA GLU A 35 -12.00 2.87 -9.29
C GLU A 35 -11.83 4.26 -8.62
N VAL A 36 -10.91 4.34 -7.65
CA VAL A 36 -10.59 5.60 -6.96
C VAL A 36 -10.06 6.66 -7.93
N ILE A 37 -9.19 6.28 -8.87
CA ILE A 37 -8.66 7.20 -9.89
C ILE A 37 -9.78 7.71 -10.80
N GLU A 38 -10.67 6.84 -11.27
CA GLU A 38 -11.79 7.23 -12.14
C GLU A 38 -12.75 8.19 -11.44
N PHE A 39 -13.04 7.96 -10.16
CA PHE A 39 -13.83 8.88 -9.37
C PHE A 39 -13.11 10.22 -9.15
N ALA A 40 -11.80 10.19 -8.89
CA ALA A 40 -10.98 11.39 -8.69
C ALA A 40 -10.85 12.24 -9.96
N LYS A 41 -10.89 11.63 -11.15
CA LYS A 41 -10.92 12.34 -12.45
C LYS A 41 -12.24 13.09 -12.68
N LYS A 42 -13.37 12.50 -12.25
CA LYS A 42 -14.70 13.08 -12.42
C LYS A 42 -15.03 14.18 -11.39
N ASN A 43 -14.47 14.05 -10.18
CA ASN A 43 -14.76 14.95 -9.06
C ASN A 43 -13.48 15.69 -8.65
N SER A 44 -12.88 15.29 -7.53
CA SER A 44 -11.61 15.83 -7.04
C SER A 44 -10.87 14.79 -6.20
N ASN A 45 -9.55 14.97 -6.03
CA ASN A 45 -8.74 14.09 -5.19
C ASN A 45 -9.21 14.08 -3.72
N HIS A 46 -9.69 15.23 -3.22
CA HIS A 46 -10.24 15.33 -1.85
C HIS A 46 -11.57 14.60 -1.70
N ALA A 47 -12.47 14.71 -2.68
CA ALA A 47 -13.72 13.97 -2.68
C ALA A 47 -13.47 12.46 -2.71
N ALA A 48 -12.51 12.01 -3.51
CA ALA A 48 -12.12 10.60 -3.59
C ALA A 48 -11.55 10.08 -2.26
N ALA A 49 -10.64 10.85 -1.64
CA ALA A 49 -10.06 10.50 -0.35
C ALA A 49 -11.14 10.29 0.73
N ARG A 50 -12.11 11.22 0.82
CA ARG A 50 -13.25 11.12 1.76
C ARG A 50 -14.15 9.92 1.45
N ARG A 51 -14.55 9.75 0.18
CA ARG A 51 -15.49 8.68 -0.23
C ARG A 51 -14.92 7.28 0.00
N PHE A 52 -13.65 7.07 -0.30
CA PHE A 52 -13.03 5.74 -0.26
C PHE A 52 -12.23 5.47 1.03
N GLY A 53 -12.13 6.44 1.95
CA GLY A 53 -11.35 6.33 3.19
C GLY A 53 -9.85 6.14 2.94
N VAL A 54 -9.35 6.74 1.85
CA VAL A 54 -7.95 6.65 1.41
C VAL A 54 -7.26 7.99 1.65
N SER A 55 -5.97 7.98 1.96
CA SER A 55 -5.22 9.24 2.08
C SER A 55 -5.15 9.98 0.74
N ARG A 56 -5.28 11.32 0.77
CA ARG A 56 -5.15 12.16 -0.42
C ARG A 56 -3.83 11.91 -1.16
N SER A 57 -2.72 11.78 -0.43
CA SER A 57 -1.40 11.52 -1.01
C SER A 57 -1.39 10.23 -1.82
N SER A 58 -2.00 9.15 -1.30
CA SER A 58 -2.13 7.90 -2.06
C SER A 58 -2.92 8.08 -3.35
N VAL A 59 -4.00 8.87 -3.34
CA VAL A 59 -4.80 9.15 -4.56
C VAL A 59 -3.97 9.91 -5.60
N ILE A 60 -3.16 10.88 -5.16
CA ILE A 60 -2.25 11.64 -6.03
C ILE A 60 -1.21 10.69 -6.65
N ASP A 61 -0.55 9.89 -5.83
CA ASP A 61 0.46 8.93 -6.28
C ASP A 61 -0.12 7.93 -7.28
N TRP A 62 -1.32 7.42 -7.02
CA TRP A 62 -1.98 6.47 -7.92
C TRP A 62 -2.40 7.11 -9.23
N ARG A 63 -2.83 8.37 -9.24
CA ARG A 63 -3.09 9.10 -10.49
C ARG A 63 -1.81 9.26 -11.31
N ALA A 64 -0.67 9.58 -10.68
CA ALA A 64 0.61 9.65 -11.37
C ALA A 64 1.04 8.28 -11.94
N GLN A 65 0.67 7.19 -11.26
CA GLN A 65 0.99 5.81 -11.66
C GLN A 65 -0.11 5.13 -12.49
N GLU A 66 -1.12 5.86 -12.97
CA GLU A 66 -2.31 5.27 -13.60
C GLU A 66 -1.97 4.36 -14.78
N GLY A 67 -1.05 4.78 -15.66
CA GLY A 67 -0.64 3.96 -16.81
C GLY A 67 -0.11 2.59 -16.38
N LYS A 68 0.76 2.56 -15.37
CA LYS A 68 1.32 1.32 -14.80
C LYS A 68 0.26 0.46 -14.12
N LEU A 69 -0.73 1.09 -13.48
CA LEU A 69 -1.84 0.39 -12.84
C LEU A 69 -2.76 -0.28 -13.87
N ARG A 70 -3.07 0.39 -14.98
CA ARG A 70 -3.89 -0.16 -16.07
C ARG A 70 -3.16 -1.28 -16.83
N GLU A 71 -1.86 -1.13 -17.05
CA GLU A 71 -1.05 -2.17 -17.71
C GLU A 71 -0.86 -3.41 -16.82
N SER A 72 -0.87 -3.24 -15.49
CA SER A 72 -0.73 -4.34 -14.56
C SER A 72 -1.96 -5.26 -14.55
N LYS A 73 -1.95 -6.34 -15.35
CA LYS A 73 -2.96 -7.42 -15.32
C LYS A 73 -2.87 -8.33 -14.07
N ARG A 74 -2.16 -7.90 -13.03
CA ARG A 74 -1.83 -8.75 -11.88
C ARG A 74 -2.92 -8.66 -10.82
N ILE A 75 -3.24 -9.79 -10.19
CA ILE A 75 -4.09 -9.86 -8.97
C ILE A 75 -3.32 -9.30 -7.74
N ASN A 76 -2.00 -9.18 -7.85
CA ASN A 76 -1.14 -8.73 -6.75
C ASN A 76 -1.34 -7.26 -6.41
N LYS A 77 -1.38 -6.95 -5.11
CA LYS A 77 -1.59 -5.58 -4.58
C LYS A 77 -0.44 -4.59 -4.91
N ARG A 78 0.72 -5.08 -5.33
CA ARG A 78 1.95 -4.30 -5.58
C ARG A 78 2.27 -4.21 -7.07
N LEU A 79 2.72 -3.04 -7.51
CA LEU A 79 3.26 -2.81 -8.86
C LEU A 79 4.57 -3.60 -9.05
N PRO A 80 4.91 -3.99 -10.31
CA PRO A 80 6.20 -4.61 -10.61
C PRO A 80 7.35 -3.68 -10.21
N GLY A 81 8.47 -4.25 -9.75
CA GLY A 81 9.64 -3.49 -9.29
C GLY A 81 9.53 -2.89 -7.89
N GLY A 82 8.38 -2.98 -7.21
CA GLY A 82 8.21 -2.50 -5.82
C GLY A 82 8.82 -3.39 -4.72
N GLY A 83 9.74 -4.27 -5.10
CA GLY A 83 10.47 -5.21 -4.23
C GLY A 83 11.89 -4.75 -3.92
N ARG A 84 12.64 -5.55 -3.17
CA ARG A 84 14.08 -5.32 -2.98
C ARG A 84 14.81 -5.57 -4.31
N SER A 85 15.71 -4.66 -4.68
CA SER A 85 16.61 -4.86 -5.82
C SER A 85 17.55 -6.04 -5.56
N LEU A 86 17.78 -6.86 -6.57
CA LEU A 86 18.78 -7.92 -6.52
C LEU A 86 20.18 -7.28 -6.49
N ARG A 87 21.03 -7.71 -5.54
CA ARG A 87 22.42 -7.22 -5.44
C ARG A 87 23.35 -8.02 -6.34
N PHE A 88 23.07 -9.31 -6.54
CA PHE A 88 23.89 -10.24 -7.31
C PHE A 88 23.01 -10.98 -8.31
N MET A 89 22.80 -10.36 -9.47
CA MET A 89 21.83 -10.84 -10.48
C MET A 89 22.07 -12.31 -10.87
N GLU A 90 23.33 -12.69 -11.08
CA GLU A 90 23.71 -14.05 -11.48
C GLU A 90 23.41 -15.08 -10.38
N SER A 91 23.82 -14.81 -9.14
CA SER A 91 23.58 -15.72 -8.02
C SER A 91 22.09 -15.86 -7.70
N ASP A 92 21.34 -14.76 -7.77
CA ASP A 92 19.90 -14.77 -7.60
C ASP A 92 19.19 -15.56 -8.72
N GLU A 93 19.69 -15.49 -9.96
CA GLU A 93 19.18 -16.27 -11.09
C GLU A 93 19.47 -17.76 -10.94
N GLN A 94 20.70 -18.13 -10.57
CA GLN A 94 21.08 -19.52 -10.28
C GLN A 94 20.22 -20.10 -9.15
N LEU A 95 20.03 -19.34 -8.07
CA LEU A 95 19.16 -19.73 -6.96
C LEU A 95 17.71 -19.88 -7.42
N ALA A 96 17.20 -18.97 -8.24
CA ALA A 96 15.83 -19.05 -8.77
C ALA A 96 15.63 -20.30 -9.65
N ASN A 97 16.60 -20.65 -10.49
CA ASN A 97 16.56 -21.86 -11.30
C ASN A 97 16.55 -23.13 -10.42
N TRP A 98 17.45 -23.20 -9.45
CA TRP A 98 17.50 -24.33 -8.51
C TRP A 98 16.19 -24.52 -7.73
N VAL A 99 15.57 -23.42 -7.26
CA VAL A 99 14.26 -23.50 -6.58
C VAL A 99 13.16 -24.00 -7.52
N ARG A 100 13.16 -23.59 -8.79
CA ARG A 100 12.19 -24.08 -9.78
C ARG A 100 12.32 -25.57 -10.02
N GLU A 101 13.55 -26.08 -10.13
CA GLU A 101 13.83 -27.51 -10.31
C GLU A 101 13.38 -28.34 -9.09
N ARG A 102 13.76 -27.93 -7.87
CA ARG A 102 13.32 -28.60 -6.64
C ARG A 102 11.79 -28.63 -6.50
N ARG A 103 11.10 -27.56 -6.94
CA ARG A 103 9.63 -27.52 -6.96
C ARG A 103 9.03 -28.46 -8.01
N LYS A 104 9.66 -28.66 -9.17
CA LYS A 104 9.26 -29.68 -10.16
C LYS A 104 9.37 -31.08 -9.57
N GLU A 105 10.43 -31.32 -8.81
CA GLU A 105 10.67 -32.56 -8.06
C GLU A 105 9.74 -32.73 -6.84
N LYS A 106 8.79 -31.78 -6.61
CA LYS A 106 7.88 -31.71 -5.46
C LYS A 106 8.58 -31.67 -4.09
N VAL A 107 9.87 -31.32 -4.06
CA VAL A 107 10.62 -31.12 -2.82
C VAL A 107 10.35 -29.72 -2.29
N ARG A 108 9.88 -29.63 -1.04
CA ARG A 108 9.70 -28.34 -0.35
C ARG A 108 11.07 -27.71 -0.08
N VAL A 109 11.36 -26.59 -0.73
CA VAL A 109 12.54 -25.79 -0.42
C VAL A 109 12.24 -24.89 0.80
N MET A 110 12.91 -25.16 1.91
CA MET A 110 12.85 -24.34 3.14
C MET A 110 14.03 -23.35 3.15
N GLU A 111 13.76 -22.09 3.48
CA GLU A 111 14.71 -20.97 3.46
C GLU A 111 15.94 -21.19 4.37
N CYS A 112 15.81 -22.01 5.41
CA CYS A 112 16.87 -22.31 6.38
C CYS A 112 17.89 -23.39 5.93
N SER A 113 17.63 -24.16 4.87
CA SER A 113 18.50 -25.28 4.49
C SER A 113 19.73 -24.89 3.67
N ASN A 114 19.76 -23.69 3.07
CA ASN A 114 20.82 -23.27 2.13
C ASN A 114 22.08 -22.69 2.81
N LYS A 115 22.16 -22.76 4.14
CA LYS A 115 23.37 -22.38 4.92
C LYS A 115 24.30 -23.56 5.21
N ARG A 116 23.94 -24.77 4.80
CA ARG A 116 24.73 -25.98 5.07
C ARG A 116 25.44 -26.42 3.80
N LYS A 117 26.66 -25.93 3.62
CA LYS A 117 27.82 -26.59 2.95
C LYS A 117 28.84 -25.52 2.61
N HIS A 118 29.74 -25.23 3.55
CA HIS A 118 31.13 -24.81 3.33
C HIS A 118 31.82 -24.88 4.70
N TYR A 119 32.47 -26.02 4.94
CA TYR A 119 33.65 -26.19 5.78
C TYR A 119 34.58 -27.14 5.03
#